data_AF-A0A7N9CTG8-F1
#
_entry.id   AF-A0A7N9CTG8-F1
#
_cell.length_a   1.000
_cell.length_b   1.000
_cell.length_c   1.000
_cell.angle_alpha   90.00
_cell.angle_beta   90.00
_cell.angle_gamma   90.00
#
_symmetry.space_group_name_H-M   'P 1'
#
loop_
_entity.id
_entity.type
_entity.pdbx_description
1 polymer ?
#
loop_
_entity_poly.entity_id
_entity_poly.type
_entity_poly.pdbx_seq_one_letter_code
_entity_poly.pdbx_strand_id
1 'polypeptide(L)'
;MKHINLSFAACGFLGIYHLGAASALCRHGKKLLKDVKAFAGASAGSLVASVLLTAPEKIEECNQFTYKFAEEIRRQSFGAVTPGYDIMAQLRSGMESILPPNAHELAQNRLHVSITNTRTRENHLVSTFSSREDLIKVLLASSFVPIYAGLKPVEYKGQKWVDGGLTNALPILPVGRTVTISPFSGRLDISPQDKGQLDLYVNIAKQDIMVLLSPSYIRWNHSLERIKAVKLQMVLQMEPQMQSVTKIYQGPLDWPASPCSDVNDIKGTPPEEISTA
;
A
#
# COMPACT_ATOMS: atom_id res chain seq x y z
N MET A 1 -16.88 17.45 -16.86
CA MET A 1 -16.57 16.83 -15.54
C MET A 1 -15.10 17.06 -15.22
N LYS A 2 -14.75 17.31 -13.96
CA LYS A 2 -13.36 17.49 -13.52
C LYS A 2 -12.59 16.20 -13.84
N HIS A 3 -11.46 16.31 -14.53
CA HIS A 3 -10.55 15.20 -14.80
C HIS A 3 -10.05 14.69 -13.44
N ILE A 4 -10.35 13.43 -13.07
CA ILE A 4 -9.92 12.84 -11.80
C ILE A 4 -8.89 11.76 -12.08
N ASN A 5 -7.85 11.72 -11.26
CA ASN A 5 -6.82 10.68 -11.27
C ASN A 5 -6.69 10.05 -9.90
N LEU A 6 -6.15 8.83 -9.84
CA LEU A 6 -5.76 8.18 -8.59
C LEU A 6 -4.24 8.01 -8.56
N SER A 7 -3.62 8.28 -7.42
CA SER A 7 -2.17 8.06 -7.24
C SER A 7 -1.87 7.32 -5.95
N PHE A 8 -1.09 6.24 -6.07
CA PHE A 8 -0.74 5.35 -4.96
C PHE A 8 0.74 5.49 -4.61
N ALA A 9 1.04 5.79 -3.35
CA ALA A 9 2.39 6.02 -2.87
C ALA A 9 3.29 4.76 -2.93
N ALA A 10 4.61 4.95 -3.06
CA ALA A 10 5.59 3.90 -2.79
C ALA A 10 5.59 3.54 -1.31
N CYS A 11 5.54 2.24 -0.98
CA CYS A 11 5.46 1.80 0.42
C CYS A 11 5.91 0.36 0.71
N GLY A 12 6.51 -0.35 -0.25
CA GLY A 12 6.91 -1.76 -0.07
C GLY A 12 5.76 -2.65 0.42
N PHE A 13 5.98 -3.46 1.46
CA PHE A 13 4.95 -4.37 2.00
C PHE A 13 3.74 -3.69 2.64
N LEU A 14 3.78 -2.38 2.91
CA LEU A 14 2.56 -1.65 3.28
C LEU A 14 1.59 -1.54 2.10
N GLY A 15 1.92 -2.10 0.93
CA GLY A 15 1.03 -2.27 -0.22
C GLY A 15 -0.29 -2.99 0.10
N ILE A 16 -0.37 -3.75 1.21
CA ILE A 16 -1.63 -4.29 1.72
C ILE A 16 -2.66 -3.19 2.04
N TYR A 17 -2.21 -2.00 2.47
CA TYR A 17 -3.07 -0.84 2.65
C TYR A 17 -3.68 -0.39 1.32
N HIS A 18 -2.87 -0.34 0.25
CA HIS A 18 -3.32 0.03 -1.08
C HIS A 18 -4.33 -0.96 -1.62
N LEU A 19 -4.15 -2.27 -1.38
CA LEU A 19 -5.13 -3.29 -1.76
C LEU A 19 -6.44 -3.14 -0.98
N GLY A 20 -6.37 -2.79 0.31
CA GLY A 20 -7.55 -2.43 1.10
C GLY A 20 -8.29 -1.21 0.53
N ALA A 21 -7.55 -0.16 0.20
CA ALA A 21 -8.10 1.05 -0.43
C ALA A 21 -8.72 0.74 -1.81
N ALA A 22 -8.03 -0.03 -2.65
CA ALA A 22 -8.52 -0.48 -3.95
C ALA A 22 -9.80 -1.32 -3.82
N SER A 23 -9.84 -2.25 -2.85
CA SER A 23 -11.03 -3.04 -2.54
C SER A 23 -12.21 -2.15 -2.13
N ALA A 24 -11.98 -1.14 -1.30
CA ALA A 24 -13.00 -0.19 -0.88
C ALA A 24 -13.49 0.67 -2.06
N LEU A 25 -12.60 1.13 -2.94
CA LEU A 25 -12.94 1.85 -4.16
C LEU A 25 -13.79 0.99 -5.11
N CYS A 26 -13.46 -0.29 -5.29
CA CYS A 26 -14.26 -1.20 -6.12
C CYS A 26 -15.66 -1.46 -5.53
N ARG A 27 -15.77 -1.54 -4.20
CA ARG A 27 -17.05 -1.79 -3.52
C ARG A 27 -17.94 -0.55 -3.46
N HIS A 28 -17.39 0.58 -3.03
CA HIS A 28 -18.15 1.78 -2.68
C HIS A 28 -17.93 2.95 -3.65
N GLY A 29 -16.81 2.98 -4.36
CA GLY A 29 -16.38 4.06 -5.25
C GLY A 29 -16.68 3.85 -6.74
N LYS A 30 -17.59 2.93 -7.11
CA LYS A 30 -17.87 2.59 -8.53
C LYS A 30 -18.19 3.80 -9.42
N LYS A 31 -18.92 4.80 -8.89
CA LYS A 31 -19.21 6.04 -9.63
C LYS A 31 -17.94 6.85 -9.87
N LEU A 32 -17.11 7.03 -8.85
CA LEU A 32 -15.82 7.71 -8.94
C LEU A 32 -14.91 7.03 -9.97
N LEU A 33 -14.76 5.71 -9.89
CA LEU A 33 -13.88 4.94 -10.78
C LEU A 33 -14.26 5.06 -12.27
N LYS A 34 -15.53 5.27 -12.60
CA LYS A 34 -15.97 5.53 -13.98
C LYS A 34 -15.44 6.86 -14.55
N ASP A 35 -15.20 7.84 -13.68
CA ASP A 35 -14.71 9.16 -14.06
C ASP A 35 -13.18 9.28 -13.99
N VAL A 36 -12.49 8.30 -13.40
CA VAL A 36 -11.02 8.27 -13.32
C VAL A 36 -10.41 8.10 -14.70
N LYS A 37 -9.58 9.07 -15.08
CA LYS A 37 -8.90 9.09 -16.38
C LYS A 37 -7.55 8.41 -16.33
N ALA A 38 -6.76 8.71 -15.30
CA ALA A 38 -5.46 8.10 -15.11
C ALA A 38 -5.21 7.61 -13.68
N PHE A 39 -4.34 6.62 -13.60
CA PHE A 39 -3.81 5.99 -12.41
C PHE A 39 -2.31 6.24 -12.40
N ALA A 40 -1.75 6.49 -11.23
CA ALA A 40 -0.32 6.70 -11.07
C ALA A 40 0.18 5.96 -9.84
N GLY A 41 1.47 5.65 -9.83
CA GLY A 41 2.10 5.11 -8.65
C GLY A 41 3.59 4.86 -8.79
N ALA A 42 4.19 4.53 -7.66
CA ALA A 42 5.58 4.13 -7.53
C ALA A 42 5.67 2.85 -6.69
N SER A 43 6.61 1.95 -6.99
CA SER A 43 6.82 0.72 -6.23
C SER A 43 5.52 -0.08 -6.07
N ALA A 44 5.23 -0.60 -4.87
CA ALA A 44 3.97 -1.26 -4.53
C ALA A 44 2.70 -0.47 -4.94
N GLY A 45 2.75 0.87 -4.90
CA GLY A 45 1.64 1.70 -5.38
C GLY A 45 1.40 1.55 -6.88
N SER A 46 2.46 1.43 -7.68
CA SER A 46 2.34 1.22 -9.14
C SER A 46 1.73 -0.15 -9.48
N LEU A 47 2.03 -1.17 -8.68
CA LEU A 47 1.47 -2.52 -8.82
C LEU A 47 -0.03 -2.54 -8.52
N VAL A 48 -0.46 -1.90 -7.44
CA VAL A 48 -1.91 -1.84 -7.12
C VAL A 48 -2.65 -0.95 -8.12
N ALA A 49 -2.04 0.16 -8.55
CA ALA A 49 -2.59 1.02 -9.59
C ALA A 49 -2.80 0.28 -10.92
N SER A 50 -1.85 -0.59 -11.32
CA SER A 50 -1.99 -1.40 -12.54
C SER A 50 -3.12 -2.42 -12.40
N VAL A 51 -3.19 -3.16 -11.29
CA VAL A 51 -4.28 -4.13 -11.04
C VAL A 51 -5.64 -3.44 -11.00
N LEU A 52 -5.78 -2.33 -10.27
CA LEU A 52 -7.06 -1.62 -10.17
C LEU A 52 -7.54 -1.08 -11.54
N LEU A 53 -6.61 -0.66 -12.41
CA LEU A 53 -6.91 -0.19 -13.75
C LEU A 53 -7.28 -1.34 -14.71
N THR A 54 -6.51 -2.42 -14.69
CA THR A 54 -6.57 -3.44 -15.76
C THR A 54 -7.34 -4.71 -15.39
N ALA A 55 -7.41 -5.04 -14.09
CA ALA A 55 -8.05 -6.25 -13.58
C ALA A 55 -8.59 -6.05 -12.15
N PRO A 56 -9.54 -5.13 -11.93
CA PRO A 56 -10.09 -4.84 -10.61
C PRO A 56 -10.75 -6.06 -9.93
N GLU A 57 -11.21 -7.04 -10.70
CA GLU A 57 -11.74 -8.32 -10.21
C GLU A 57 -10.66 -9.23 -9.60
N LYS A 58 -9.38 -8.99 -9.92
CA LYS A 58 -8.23 -9.75 -9.41
C LYS A 58 -7.63 -9.20 -8.12
N ILE A 59 -8.22 -8.15 -7.53
CA ILE A 59 -7.71 -7.55 -6.28
C ILE A 59 -7.61 -8.58 -5.14
N GLU A 60 -8.58 -9.49 -5.03
CA GLU A 60 -8.55 -10.51 -3.98
C GLU A 60 -7.46 -11.57 -4.22
N GLU A 61 -7.22 -11.94 -5.48
CA GLU A 61 -6.09 -12.80 -5.86
C GLU A 61 -4.75 -12.10 -5.55
N CYS A 62 -4.68 -10.78 -5.78
CA CYS A 62 -3.53 -9.96 -5.43
C CYS A 62 -3.30 -9.86 -3.92
N ASN A 63 -4.37 -9.79 -3.10
CA ASN A 63 -4.29 -9.91 -1.64
C ASN A 63 -3.63 -11.23 -1.23
N GLN A 64 -4.13 -12.34 -1.76
CA GLN A 64 -3.61 -13.67 -1.44
C GLN A 64 -2.15 -13.83 -1.86
N PHE A 65 -1.79 -13.36 -3.05
CA PHE A 65 -0.39 -13.31 -3.49
C PHE A 65 0.48 -12.50 -2.52
N THR A 66 0.02 -11.32 -2.11
CA THR A 66 0.76 -10.45 -1.17
C THR A 66 0.97 -11.12 0.18
N TYR A 67 -0.04 -11.81 0.72
CA TYR A 67 0.09 -12.55 1.98
C TYR A 67 1.10 -13.69 1.88
N LYS A 68 1.02 -14.51 0.82
CA LYS A 68 1.94 -15.62 0.57
C LYS A 68 3.37 -15.11 0.40
N PHE A 69 3.55 -14.08 -0.43
CA PHE A 69 4.84 -13.46 -0.67
C PHE A 69 5.46 -12.90 0.62
N ALA A 70 4.68 -12.20 1.44
CA ALA A 70 5.16 -11.71 2.73
C ALA A 70 5.48 -12.85 3.71
N GLU A 71 4.75 -13.95 3.68
CA GLU A 71 5.03 -15.14 4.49
C GLU A 71 6.33 -15.84 4.06
N GLU A 72 6.51 -16.06 2.76
CA GLU A 72 7.73 -16.64 2.19
C GLU A 72 8.96 -15.83 2.58
N ILE A 73 8.88 -14.51 2.49
CA ILE A 73 9.96 -13.60 2.89
C ILE A 73 10.22 -13.71 4.39
N ARG A 74 9.19 -13.73 5.24
CA ARG A 74 9.36 -13.91 6.69
C ARG A 74 9.99 -15.25 7.08
N ARG A 75 9.85 -16.29 6.23
CA ARG A 75 10.45 -17.61 6.45
C ARG A 75 11.93 -17.67 6.06
N GLN A 76 12.44 -16.72 5.28
CA GLN A 76 13.83 -16.71 4.88
C GLN A 76 14.76 -16.24 6.01
N SER A 77 15.95 -16.84 6.13
CA SER A 77 16.92 -16.57 7.21
C SER A 77 17.36 -15.10 7.32
N PHE A 78 17.39 -14.38 6.20
CA PHE A 78 17.69 -12.93 6.16
C PHE A 78 16.55 -12.15 5.48
N GLY A 79 15.33 -12.68 5.49
CA GLY A 79 14.22 -12.09 4.78
C GLY A 79 14.48 -11.98 3.27
N ALA A 80 14.14 -10.84 2.72
CA ALA A 80 14.32 -10.49 1.32
C ALA A 80 15.77 -10.54 0.81
N VAL A 81 16.75 -10.27 1.69
CA VAL A 81 18.17 -10.25 1.31
C VAL A 81 18.84 -11.62 1.43
N THR A 82 18.04 -12.68 1.58
CA THR A 82 18.55 -14.05 1.69
C THR A 82 19.24 -14.47 0.40
N PRO A 83 20.52 -14.90 0.45
CA PRO A 83 21.24 -15.35 -0.74
C PRO A 83 20.47 -16.44 -1.49
N GLY A 84 20.26 -16.24 -2.79
CA GLY A 84 19.50 -17.17 -3.64
C GLY A 84 17.99 -16.96 -3.68
N TYR A 85 17.42 -16.10 -2.82
CA TYR A 85 16.00 -15.70 -2.91
C TYR A 85 15.86 -14.53 -3.89
N ASP A 86 15.14 -14.75 -4.99
CA ASP A 86 14.89 -13.74 -6.01
C ASP A 86 13.49 -13.13 -5.87
N ILE A 87 13.42 -12.04 -5.10
CA ILE A 87 12.21 -11.22 -4.90
C ILE A 87 11.62 -10.78 -6.24
N MET A 88 12.48 -10.41 -7.21
CA MET A 88 12.04 -9.86 -8.48
C MET A 88 11.45 -10.93 -9.38
N ALA A 89 11.98 -12.16 -9.34
CA ALA A 89 11.39 -13.30 -10.01
C ALA A 89 10.00 -13.66 -9.46
N GLN A 90 9.83 -13.66 -8.13
CA GLN A 90 8.52 -13.88 -7.50
C GLN A 90 7.53 -12.78 -7.87
N LEU A 91 7.96 -11.51 -7.81
CA LEU A 91 7.13 -10.39 -8.17
C LEU A 91 6.70 -10.44 -9.65
N ARG A 92 7.62 -10.82 -10.53
CA ARG A 92 7.33 -11.06 -11.96
C ARG A 92 6.28 -12.14 -12.13
N SER A 93 6.45 -13.30 -11.48
CA SER A 93 5.49 -14.41 -11.53
C SER A 93 4.08 -13.96 -11.08
N GLY A 94 4.00 -13.16 -10.01
CA GLY A 94 2.73 -12.57 -9.58
C GLY A 94 2.09 -11.67 -10.64
N MET A 95 2.86 -10.79 -11.28
CA MET A 95 2.36 -9.94 -12.37
C MET A 95 1.91 -10.75 -13.59
N GLU A 96 2.67 -11.80 -13.95
CA GLU A 96 2.34 -12.70 -15.06
C GLU A 96 1.08 -13.54 -14.78
N SER A 97 0.74 -13.81 -13.51
CA SER A 97 -0.50 -14.49 -13.14
C SER A 97 -1.70 -13.53 -13.09
N ILE A 98 -1.50 -12.32 -12.54
CA ILE A 98 -2.60 -11.41 -12.19
C ILE A 98 -2.99 -10.50 -13.36
N LEU A 99 -2.02 -9.95 -14.09
CA LEU A 99 -2.31 -8.96 -15.13
C LEU A 99 -2.86 -9.66 -16.39
N PRO A 100 -3.89 -9.12 -17.05
CA PRO A 100 -4.44 -9.73 -18.26
C PRO A 100 -3.47 -9.64 -19.45
N PRO A 101 -3.63 -10.46 -20.51
CA PRO A 101 -2.79 -10.42 -21.70
C PRO A 101 -2.70 -9.02 -22.36
N ASN A 102 -3.80 -8.27 -22.37
CA ASN A 102 -3.91 -6.93 -22.93
C ASN A 102 -3.69 -5.80 -21.90
N ALA A 103 -3.09 -6.08 -20.73
CA ALA A 103 -2.89 -5.09 -19.67
C ALA A 103 -2.16 -3.81 -20.15
N HIS A 104 -1.18 -3.97 -21.04
CA HIS A 104 -0.42 -2.87 -21.62
C HIS A 104 -1.28 -1.93 -22.48
N GLU A 105 -2.27 -2.46 -23.20
CA GLU A 105 -3.22 -1.67 -23.99
C GLU A 105 -4.18 -0.89 -23.08
N LEU A 106 -4.68 -1.54 -22.02
CA LEU A 106 -5.54 -0.90 -21.02
C LEU A 106 -4.81 0.19 -20.22
N ALA A 107 -3.52 -0.01 -19.97
CA ALA A 107 -2.63 0.89 -19.27
C ALA A 107 -2.14 2.06 -20.14
N GLN A 108 -2.25 1.96 -21.47
CA GLN A 108 -1.71 2.93 -22.40
C GLN A 108 -2.28 4.33 -22.16
N ASN A 109 -1.41 5.29 -21.85
CA ASN A 109 -1.73 6.68 -21.49
C ASN A 109 -2.67 6.84 -20.28
N ARG A 110 -2.92 5.77 -19.53
CA ARG A 110 -3.81 5.74 -18.37
C ARG A 110 -3.10 5.31 -17.10
N LEU A 111 -1.99 4.58 -17.20
CA LEU A 111 -1.12 4.25 -16.06
C LEU A 111 0.15 5.08 -16.16
N HIS A 112 0.55 5.72 -15.07
CA HIS A 112 1.81 6.46 -14.96
C HIS A 112 2.68 5.82 -13.88
N VAL A 113 3.75 5.15 -14.31
CA VAL A 113 4.66 4.44 -13.41
C VAL A 113 5.92 5.25 -13.19
N SER A 114 6.19 5.57 -11.93
CA SER A 114 7.41 6.25 -11.49
C SER A 114 8.60 5.31 -11.49
N ILE A 115 9.68 5.68 -12.16
CA ILE A 115 10.97 4.97 -12.12
C ILE A 115 12.12 5.97 -11.94
N THR A 116 13.18 5.53 -11.27
CA THR A 116 14.36 6.35 -11.00
C THR A 116 15.53 5.91 -11.87
N ASN A 117 16.13 6.83 -12.62
CA ASN A 117 17.33 6.55 -13.39
C ASN A 117 18.55 6.40 -12.46
N THR A 118 19.31 5.31 -12.55
CA THR A 118 20.44 5.11 -11.63
C THR A 118 21.60 6.08 -11.87
N ARG A 119 21.78 6.54 -13.11
CA ARG A 119 22.91 7.39 -13.50
C ARG A 119 22.60 8.85 -13.26
N THR A 120 21.48 9.35 -13.78
CA THR A 120 21.10 10.78 -13.66
C THR A 120 20.41 11.09 -12.34
N ARG A 121 19.89 10.07 -11.64
CA ARG A 121 19.06 10.21 -10.43
C ARG A 121 17.76 10.99 -10.68
N GLU A 122 17.35 11.09 -11.94
CA GLU A 122 16.11 11.75 -12.32
C GLU A 122 14.94 10.77 -12.32
N ASN A 123 13.75 11.31 -12.08
CA ASN A 123 12.50 10.56 -12.16
C ASN A 123 11.98 10.54 -13.59
N HIS A 124 11.35 9.43 -13.97
CA HIS A 124 10.59 9.33 -15.20
C HIS A 124 9.22 8.68 -14.92
N LEU A 125 8.15 9.27 -15.48
CA LEU A 125 6.80 8.72 -15.42
C LEU A 125 6.47 8.03 -16.75
N VAL A 126 6.69 6.72 -16.82
CA VAL A 126 6.36 5.94 -18.01
C VAL A 126 4.85 5.75 -18.09
N SER A 127 4.26 6.05 -19.25
CA SER A 127 2.82 5.88 -19.49
C SER A 127 2.47 5.18 -20.81
N THR A 128 3.47 4.76 -21.56
CA THR A 128 3.31 4.08 -22.85
C THR A 128 4.02 2.74 -22.80
N PHE A 129 3.34 1.68 -23.22
CA PHE A 129 3.83 0.30 -23.10
C PHE A 129 3.65 -0.42 -24.45
N SER A 130 4.75 -0.90 -25.03
CA SER A 130 4.68 -1.57 -26.35
C SER A 130 4.16 -3.00 -26.29
N SER A 131 4.19 -3.63 -25.11
CA SER A 131 3.70 -5.00 -24.88
C SER A 131 3.45 -5.23 -23.39
N ARG A 132 2.80 -6.36 -23.06
CA ARG A 132 2.64 -6.80 -21.66
C ARG A 132 3.99 -6.96 -20.95
N GLU A 133 4.99 -7.51 -21.64
CA GLU A 133 6.36 -7.62 -21.11
C GLU A 133 7.01 -6.25 -20.88
N ASP A 134 6.74 -5.27 -21.74
CA ASP A 134 7.21 -3.90 -21.56
C ASP A 134 6.62 -3.28 -20.28
N LEU A 135 5.31 -3.45 -20.06
CA LEU A 135 4.64 -3.03 -18.82
C LEU A 135 5.22 -3.71 -17.58
N ILE A 136 5.35 -5.05 -17.60
CA ILE A 136 5.91 -5.81 -16.47
C ILE A 136 7.34 -5.34 -16.16
N LYS A 137 8.17 -5.13 -17.18
CA LYS A 137 9.54 -4.64 -17.00
C LYS A 137 9.59 -3.26 -16.33
N VAL A 138 8.68 -2.36 -16.69
CA VAL A 138 8.57 -1.03 -16.07
C VAL A 138 8.10 -1.13 -14.61
N LEU A 139 7.14 -2.01 -14.31
CA LEU A 139 6.67 -2.25 -12.94
C LEU A 139 7.77 -2.89 -12.06
N LEU A 140 8.56 -3.80 -12.62
CA LEU A 140 9.74 -4.37 -11.96
C LEU A 140 10.78 -3.28 -11.67
N ALA A 141 11.08 -2.41 -12.65
CA ALA A 141 11.98 -1.27 -12.43
C ALA A 141 11.46 -0.35 -11.32
N SER A 142 10.15 -0.04 -11.32
CA SER A 142 9.50 0.77 -10.29
C SER A 142 9.54 0.17 -8.89
N SER A 143 9.70 -1.15 -8.78
CA SER A 143 9.70 -1.90 -7.51
C SER A 143 11.10 -2.40 -7.09
N PHE A 144 12.15 -2.08 -7.86
CA PHE A 144 13.50 -2.54 -7.57
C PHE A 144 14.17 -1.61 -6.56
N VAL A 145 14.08 -1.94 -5.27
CA VAL A 145 14.80 -1.21 -4.21
C VAL A 145 16.24 -1.72 -4.15
N PRO A 146 17.28 -0.90 -4.44
CA PRO A 146 18.67 -1.36 -4.42
C PRO A 146 19.08 -2.00 -3.10
N ILE A 147 19.96 -2.99 -3.13
CA ILE A 147 20.42 -3.80 -1.98
C ILE A 147 19.34 -4.76 -1.48
N TYR A 148 18.09 -4.30 -1.37
CA TYR A 148 16.97 -5.09 -0.92
C TYR A 148 16.46 -6.09 -1.98
N ALA A 149 16.26 -5.62 -3.21
CA ALA A 149 15.80 -6.41 -4.35
C ALA A 149 16.94 -7.01 -5.19
N GLY A 150 18.19 -6.83 -4.75
CA GLY A 150 19.40 -7.29 -5.42
C GLY A 150 20.37 -6.17 -5.79
N LEU A 151 21.43 -6.54 -6.50
CA LEU A 151 22.54 -5.65 -6.85
C LEU A 151 22.50 -5.17 -8.31
N LYS A 152 21.69 -5.80 -9.17
CA LYS A 152 21.61 -5.49 -10.60
C LYS A 152 20.30 -4.76 -10.90
N PRO A 153 20.35 -3.43 -11.15
CA PRO A 153 19.19 -2.65 -11.57
C PRO A 153 18.52 -3.20 -12.82
N VAL A 154 17.25 -2.85 -13.03
CA VAL A 154 16.50 -3.26 -14.21
C VAL A 154 16.98 -2.47 -15.43
N GLU A 155 17.34 -3.16 -16.50
CA GLU A 155 17.67 -2.54 -17.77
C GLU A 155 16.40 -2.29 -18.60
N TYR A 156 16.16 -1.04 -18.95
CA TYR A 156 15.02 -0.60 -19.74
C TYR A 156 15.45 0.51 -20.70
N LYS A 157 15.19 0.31 -22.00
CA LYS A 157 15.57 1.22 -23.10
C LYS A 157 17.04 1.66 -23.06
N GLY A 158 17.95 0.70 -22.85
CA GLY A 158 19.40 0.93 -22.83
C GLY A 158 19.92 1.68 -21.59
N GLN A 159 19.08 1.85 -20.57
CA GLN A 159 19.43 2.53 -19.33
C GLN A 159 19.05 1.67 -18.12
N LYS A 160 19.63 1.99 -16.96
CA LYS A 160 19.42 1.26 -15.71
C LYS A 160 18.47 2.04 -14.80
N TRP A 161 17.49 1.32 -14.26
CA TRP A 161 16.39 1.89 -13.50
C TRP A 161 16.16 1.13 -12.20
N VAL A 162 15.72 1.88 -11.20
CA VAL A 162 15.41 1.42 -9.84
C VAL A 162 14.12 2.07 -9.35
N ASP A 163 13.73 1.72 -8.12
CA ASP A 163 12.45 2.09 -7.53
C ASP A 163 12.11 3.57 -7.69
N GLY A 164 10.91 3.85 -8.21
CA GLY A 164 10.44 5.21 -8.46
C GLY A 164 10.26 6.02 -7.18
N GLY A 165 10.03 5.34 -6.06
CA GLY A 165 9.90 5.92 -4.73
C GLY A 165 11.16 6.62 -4.24
N LEU A 166 12.32 6.38 -4.85
CA LEU A 166 13.55 7.11 -4.52
C LEU A 166 13.53 8.56 -5.01
N THR A 167 12.73 8.90 -6.02
CA THR A 167 12.70 10.25 -6.61
C THR A 167 11.30 10.87 -6.68
N ASN A 168 10.26 10.05 -6.77
CA ASN A 168 8.86 10.48 -6.82
C ASN A 168 7.97 9.36 -6.27
N ALA A 169 7.81 9.34 -4.95
CA ALA A 169 7.07 8.32 -4.21
C ALA A 169 5.56 8.41 -4.39
N LEU A 170 5.01 9.59 -4.64
CA LEU A 170 3.58 9.79 -4.84
C LEU A 170 3.35 10.72 -6.04
N PRO A 171 3.31 10.17 -7.28
CA PRO A 171 3.22 11.00 -8.47
C PRO A 171 1.91 11.78 -8.55
N ILE A 172 2.00 13.10 -8.69
CA ILE A 172 0.85 13.97 -9.00
C ILE A 172 0.85 14.26 -10.49
N LEU A 173 -0.29 14.06 -11.16
CA LEU A 173 -0.40 14.27 -12.59
C LEU A 173 -0.71 15.75 -12.89
N PRO A 174 -0.15 16.32 -13.97
CA PRO A 174 -0.25 17.76 -14.25
C PRO A 174 -1.66 18.19 -14.67
N VAL A 175 -2.47 17.26 -15.17
CA VAL A 175 -3.83 17.55 -15.65
C VAL A 175 -4.85 16.86 -14.74
N GLY A 176 -5.79 17.65 -14.23
CA GLY A 176 -6.87 17.14 -13.38
C GLY A 176 -6.54 17.09 -11.89
N ARG A 177 -7.51 16.63 -11.10
CA ARG A 177 -7.37 16.42 -9.66
C ARG A 177 -6.87 15.00 -9.40
N THR A 178 -5.65 14.87 -8.89
CA THR A 178 -5.11 13.57 -8.47
C THR A 178 -5.47 13.29 -7.02
N VAL A 179 -6.39 12.37 -6.78
CA VAL A 179 -6.71 11.83 -5.45
C VAL A 179 -5.56 10.94 -4.99
N THR A 180 -4.99 11.24 -3.82
CA THR A 180 -3.80 10.57 -3.29
C THR A 180 -4.12 9.50 -2.26
N ILE A 181 -3.47 8.35 -2.39
CA ILE A 181 -3.62 7.20 -1.50
C ILE A 181 -2.25 6.85 -0.93
N SER A 182 -2.14 6.80 0.39
CA SER A 182 -0.89 6.48 1.08
C SER A 182 -1.13 5.79 2.41
N PRO A 183 -0.35 4.75 2.76
CA PRO A 183 -0.37 4.19 4.10
C PRO A 183 0.27 5.13 5.13
N PHE A 184 0.96 6.20 4.72
CA PHE A 184 1.58 7.12 5.66
C PHE A 184 0.62 8.26 5.99
N SER A 185 0.51 8.57 7.28
CA SER A 185 -0.28 9.70 7.76
C SER A 185 0.28 11.00 7.19
N GLY A 186 -0.59 11.87 6.70
CA GLY A 186 -0.19 13.09 6.02
C GLY A 186 -1.38 13.89 5.49
N ARG A 187 -1.09 14.95 4.73
CA ARG A 187 -2.11 15.77 4.05
C ARG A 187 -2.54 15.12 2.73
N LEU A 188 -3.05 13.90 2.82
CA LEU A 188 -3.39 13.03 1.70
C LEU A 188 -4.89 12.71 1.75
N ASP A 189 -5.48 12.39 0.59
CA ASP A 189 -6.94 12.21 0.51
C ASP A 189 -7.40 10.91 1.19
N ILE A 190 -6.63 9.83 1.01
CA ILE A 190 -6.86 8.53 1.62
C ILE A 190 -5.57 8.13 2.34
N SER A 191 -5.52 8.42 3.63
CA SER A 191 -4.45 8.02 4.53
C SER A 191 -4.97 7.77 5.95
N PRO A 192 -4.22 7.05 6.80
CA PRO A 192 -4.50 7.00 8.22
C PRO A 192 -4.51 8.41 8.84
N GLN A 193 -5.36 8.60 9.85
CA GLN A 193 -5.40 9.81 10.65
C GLN A 193 -4.71 9.55 11.98
N ASP A 194 -3.55 10.18 12.20
CA ASP A 194 -2.90 10.19 13.51
C ASP A 194 -3.34 11.46 14.25
N LYS A 195 -3.82 11.33 15.49
CA LYS A 195 -4.21 12.46 16.34
C LYS A 195 -3.01 12.93 17.17
N GLY A 196 -2.09 13.68 16.56
CA GLY A 196 -0.98 14.35 17.25
C GLY A 196 -1.37 15.74 17.76
N GLN A 197 -0.70 16.25 18.80
CA GLN A 197 -0.88 17.63 19.29
C GLN A 197 -0.11 18.69 18.49
N LEU A 198 0.86 18.28 17.68
CA LEU A 198 1.67 19.10 16.78
C LEU A 198 1.84 18.31 15.48
N ASP A 199 1.80 18.97 14.32
CA ASP A 199 2.01 18.32 13.02
C ASP A 199 3.38 18.72 12.46
N LEU A 200 4.35 17.82 12.47
CA LEU A 200 5.65 18.00 11.79
C LEU A 200 5.67 17.14 10.52
N TYR A 201 6.01 17.74 9.38
CA TYR A 201 6.08 17.06 8.09
C TYR A 201 7.50 17.06 7.53
N VAL A 202 7.92 15.92 6.98
CA VAL A 202 9.17 15.79 6.23
C VAL A 202 8.83 15.43 4.78
N ASN A 203 9.37 16.19 3.83
CA ASN A 203 9.26 15.85 2.42
C ASN A 203 10.33 14.80 2.06
N ILE A 204 9.89 13.60 1.70
CA ILE A 204 10.77 12.54 1.21
C ILE A 204 10.29 12.14 -0.18
N ALA A 205 11.15 12.32 -1.18
CA ALA A 205 10.87 11.96 -2.58
C ALA A 205 9.51 12.47 -3.09
N LYS A 206 9.22 13.76 -2.84
CA LYS A 206 7.96 14.45 -3.23
C LYS A 206 6.69 13.98 -2.51
N GLN A 207 6.83 13.29 -1.39
CA GLN A 207 5.73 12.98 -0.50
C GLN A 207 5.95 13.62 0.87
N ASP A 208 4.95 14.33 1.37
CA ASP A 208 4.94 14.84 2.73
C ASP A 208 4.52 13.72 3.68
N ILE A 209 5.45 13.28 4.52
CA ILE A 209 5.22 12.27 5.56
C ILE A 209 5.17 12.98 6.90
N MET A 210 4.13 12.73 7.69
CA MET A 210 4.07 13.24 9.05
C MET A 210 5.04 12.46 9.95
N VAL A 211 5.91 13.18 10.65
CA VAL A 211 6.92 12.62 11.56
C VAL A 211 6.68 13.21 12.95
N LEU A 212 5.87 12.52 13.76
CA LEU A 212 5.87 12.69 15.21
C LEU A 212 6.42 11.43 15.88
N LEU A 213 6.85 11.56 17.14
CA LEU A 213 6.94 10.46 18.13
C LEU A 213 5.55 9.82 18.37
N SER A 214 4.95 9.29 17.31
CA SER A 214 3.57 8.83 17.21
C SER A 214 3.55 7.43 16.60
N PRO A 215 2.41 6.71 16.65
CA PRO A 215 2.32 5.30 16.24
C PRO A 215 2.73 5.01 14.79
N SER A 216 2.94 6.02 13.94
CA SER A 216 3.55 5.86 12.62
C SER A 216 5.02 5.41 12.69
N TYR A 217 5.80 5.83 13.70
CA TYR A 217 7.11 5.22 14.01
C TYR A 217 6.94 3.79 14.53
N ILE A 218 5.93 3.52 15.36
CA ILE A 218 5.60 2.16 15.81
C ILE A 218 5.16 1.28 14.62
N ARG A 219 4.53 1.83 13.58
CA ARG A 219 4.07 1.08 12.40
C ARG A 219 5.17 0.87 11.36
N TRP A 220 6.04 1.85 11.15
CA TRP A 220 7.31 1.69 10.43
C TRP A 220 8.24 0.70 11.16
N ASN A 221 8.40 0.87 12.47
CA ASN A 221 9.24 0.02 13.30
C ASN A 221 8.63 -1.38 13.47
N HIS A 222 7.31 -1.58 13.58
CA HIS A 222 6.68 -2.92 13.53
C HIS A 222 6.79 -3.57 12.15
N SER A 223 6.83 -2.78 11.07
CA SER A 223 7.11 -3.31 9.72
C SER A 223 8.59 -3.68 9.52
N LEU A 224 9.51 -3.12 10.33
CA LEU A 224 10.94 -3.42 10.35
C LEU A 224 11.37 -4.38 11.49
N GLU A 225 10.59 -4.53 12.56
CA GLU A 225 10.78 -5.40 13.74
C GLU A 225 10.35 -6.86 13.45
N ARG A 226 10.42 -7.26 12.17
CA ARG A 226 10.61 -8.67 11.78
C ARG A 226 11.86 -8.87 10.92
N ILE A 227 12.82 -7.94 10.98
CA ILE A 227 14.13 -8.04 10.37
C ILE A 227 15.20 -7.75 11.43
N LYS A 228 15.24 -8.56 12.49
CA LYS A 228 16.38 -8.67 13.42
C LYS A 228 16.80 -10.13 13.58
N ALA A 229 17.19 -10.71 12.45
CA ALA A 229 18.13 -11.81 12.43
C ALA A 229 19.44 -11.38 11.74
N VAL A 230 19.93 -10.17 12.05
CA VAL A 230 21.38 -10.02 12.27
C VAL A 230 21.65 -10.68 13.62
N LYS A 231 21.67 -12.00 13.53
CA LYS A 231 21.48 -12.99 14.58
C LYS A 231 22.80 -13.24 15.30
N LEU A 232 23.30 -12.27 16.07
CA LEU A 232 24.36 -12.62 17.04
C LEU A 232 24.56 -11.70 18.24
N GLN A 233 24.07 -10.46 18.26
CA GLN A 233 24.40 -9.55 19.36
C GLN A 233 23.27 -9.27 20.36
N MET A 234 22.06 -9.83 20.15
CA MET A 234 20.93 -9.72 21.09
C MET A 234 20.65 -11.01 21.90
N VAL A 235 21.46 -12.07 21.74
CA VAL A 235 21.27 -13.35 22.44
C VAL A 235 21.62 -13.29 23.93
N LEU A 236 22.16 -12.17 24.44
CA LEU A 236 22.61 -12.09 25.84
C LEU A 236 21.77 -11.21 26.77
N GLN A 237 20.71 -10.55 26.30
CA GLN A 237 19.88 -9.76 27.21
C GLN A 237 18.39 -9.88 26.86
N MET A 238 17.64 -10.47 27.80
CA MET A 238 16.20 -10.33 28.03
C MET A 238 15.27 -11.45 27.54
N GLU A 239 15.36 -12.64 28.14
CA GLU A 239 14.19 -13.26 28.80
C GLU A 239 13.78 -12.30 29.94
N PRO A 240 12.51 -11.83 30.16
CA PRO A 240 11.22 -12.52 29.93
C PRO A 240 9.98 -11.59 29.67
N GLN A 241 9.24 -11.70 28.54
CA GLN A 241 7.84 -11.19 28.49
C GLN A 241 6.97 -12.00 27.50
N MET A 242 6.85 -13.30 27.76
CA MET A 242 5.84 -14.16 27.13
C MET A 242 4.72 -14.44 28.13
N GLN A 243 3.82 -13.48 28.32
CA GLN A 243 2.50 -13.67 28.95
C GLN A 243 1.64 -12.41 28.76
N SER A 244 0.97 -12.29 27.62
CA SER A 244 -0.34 -11.61 27.46
C SER A 244 -0.73 -11.55 25.98
N VAL A 245 -1.08 -12.71 25.41
CA VAL A 245 -1.91 -12.77 24.19
C VAL A 245 -2.94 -13.88 24.37
N THR A 246 -3.84 -13.66 25.32
CA THR A 246 -5.12 -14.38 25.39
C THR A 246 -6.15 -13.45 26.01
N LYS A 247 -6.65 -12.45 25.26
CA LYS A 247 -7.87 -11.71 25.62
C LYS A 247 -8.36 -10.74 24.52
N ILE A 248 -8.59 -11.20 23.29
CA ILE A 248 -9.55 -10.53 22.39
C ILE A 248 -10.25 -11.59 21.52
N TYR A 249 -11.19 -12.33 22.11
CA TYR A 249 -12.43 -12.85 21.49
C TYR A 249 -13.14 -13.74 22.52
N GLN A 250 -14.32 -13.33 23.00
CA GLN A 250 -15.25 -14.22 23.71
C GLN A 250 -16.68 -13.82 23.31
N GLY A 251 -17.24 -14.59 22.38
CA GLY A 251 -18.67 -14.65 22.08
C GLY A 251 -18.93 -16.04 21.49
N PRO A 252 -19.86 -16.86 22.04
CA PRO A 252 -20.07 -18.21 21.55
C PRO A 252 -20.73 -18.21 20.17
N LEU A 253 -20.14 -18.96 19.22
CA LEU A 253 -20.89 -19.51 18.09
C LEU A 253 -21.83 -20.57 18.67
N ASP A 254 -23.15 -20.39 18.51
CA ASP A 254 -24.20 -21.42 18.41
C ASP A 254 -25.53 -20.92 19.01
N TRP A 255 -26.39 -20.31 18.18
CA TRP A 255 -27.86 -20.42 18.28
C TRP A 255 -28.54 -19.89 16.99
N PRO A 256 -29.66 -20.48 16.50
CA PRO A 256 -30.14 -20.28 15.13
C PRO A 256 -31.03 -19.04 14.97
N ALA A 257 -31.11 -18.57 13.73
CA ALA A 257 -31.95 -17.46 13.28
C ALA A 257 -33.45 -17.78 13.38
N SER A 258 -34.27 -16.80 13.79
CA SER A 258 -35.58 -16.34 13.24
C SER A 258 -36.25 -15.33 14.24
N PRO A 259 -37.40 -14.68 13.96
CA PRO A 259 -37.46 -13.30 13.47
C PRO A 259 -38.31 -12.34 14.35
N CYS A 260 -38.17 -11.03 14.10
CA CYS A 260 -39.14 -9.93 14.31
C CYS A 260 -39.90 -9.79 15.66
N SER A 261 -39.86 -8.59 16.28
CA SER A 261 -41.06 -7.80 16.64
C SER A 261 -40.72 -6.50 17.41
N ASP A 262 -41.13 -5.39 16.79
CA ASP A 262 -41.86 -4.24 17.30
C ASP A 262 -41.87 -3.79 18.79
N VAL A 263 -41.68 -2.46 18.92
CA VAL A 263 -42.53 -1.47 19.63
C VAL A 263 -42.60 -1.47 21.18
N ASN A 264 -42.26 -0.30 21.72
CA ASN A 264 -42.63 0.31 23.02
C ASN A 264 -42.45 -0.52 24.30
N ASP A 265 -41.64 -0.01 25.24
CA ASP A 265 -42.19 0.35 26.55
C ASP A 265 -41.22 1.13 27.48
N ILE A 266 -41.78 2.21 28.06
CA ILE A 266 -41.59 2.77 29.42
C ILE A 266 -40.27 3.55 29.70
N LYS A 267 -40.29 4.89 29.62
CA LYS A 267 -40.59 5.91 30.68
C LYS A 267 -39.56 6.02 31.81
N GLY A 268 -38.94 7.21 31.90
CA GLY A 268 -38.24 7.74 33.08
C GLY A 268 -37.98 9.25 32.91
N THR A 269 -38.62 10.05 33.74
CA THR A 269 -38.87 11.52 33.70
C THR A 269 -37.61 12.41 33.91
N PRO A 270 -37.61 13.69 33.45
CA PRO A 270 -36.50 14.65 33.60
C PRO A 270 -36.63 15.56 34.85
N PRO A 271 -35.58 16.33 35.23
CA PRO A 271 -35.58 17.14 36.46
C PRO A 271 -36.26 18.52 36.28
N GLU A 272 -36.99 18.94 37.31
CA GLU A 272 -37.60 20.28 37.45
C GLU A 272 -36.59 21.31 37.99
N GLU A 273 -36.58 22.50 37.39
CA GLU A 273 -36.10 23.75 37.99
C GLU A 273 -37.31 24.60 38.44
N ILE A 274 -37.13 25.40 39.50
CA ILE A 274 -37.31 26.88 39.57
C ILE A 274 -37.68 27.36 41.00
N SER A 275 -36.75 28.12 41.59
CA SER A 275 -36.83 29.43 42.28
C SER A 275 -38.05 29.89 43.12
N THR A 276 -37.69 30.37 44.32
CA THR A 276 -38.20 31.55 45.09
C THR A 276 -39.68 31.67 45.46
N ALA A 277 -39.97 31.63 46.78
CA ALA A 277 -40.32 32.77 47.62
C ALA A 277 -40.29 32.34 49.10
#